data_AF-A0A0A1UDD9-F1
#
_entry.id   AF-A0A0A1UDD9-F1
#
_cell.length_a   1.000
_cell.length_b   1.000
_cell.length_c   1.000
_cell.angle_alpha   90.00
_cell.angle_beta   90.00
_cell.angle_gamma   90.00
#
_symmetry.space_group_name_H-M   'P 1'
#
loop_
_entity.id
_entity.type
_entity.pdbx_description
1 polymer ?
#
loop_
_entity_poly.entity_id
_entity_poly.type
_entity_poly.pdbx_seq_one_letter_code
_entity_poly.pdbx_strand_id
1 'polypeptide(L)'
;MATTQAAVENWPTLREILEDRFFKRLLRCYLADERSSENLDFIEAVEMYESQYKYLTPKIRTEAINFIKEEYLDHNAEKQVNLSYQVQQPILKKLLETSSDPQMDVFNDAKKATEYLLFSEQYTYFINKLQENTISTTKKDVYTLYLNQCPMPKPLPLYPQVLQNIIDTERKTDTTVEEKVGGSTKALLDSLIQDEMSYIGTINSLCELKEKLLTKKMITKERAGLLLDHLPVLLLHHQKFAGALEEYKKDGKGDFGSVLNTGLHFLVLYRYYLRRVPKNISVMCKLVTSDEFGNGAENSALPLLDDFDKQQKMSKKMSLLYMLLQPFFRIRKYQEFVEEFIKAAKKESSDLKELETVRAQLNTYTRVIETYSKVQKIERLNDTLRLLFPFSFATKSKIFMNKNEIMGIAILDKFERTDITQMSMSLGINKKMTLMVMTQGVVVTDLLLIRKKSEHKVIDKSFSSVTLTNDIRDVGMDEPNKILWIDVPDIKKRLWFGCEKEEEFRLCYDAIRSLLSS
;
A
#
# COMPACT_ATOMS: atom_id res chain seq x y z
N MET A 1 23.37 -13.62 14.55
CA MET A 1 23.75 -12.20 14.80
C MET A 1 23.92 -11.43 13.49
N ALA A 2 24.54 -12.00 12.44
CA ALA A 2 24.68 -11.33 11.13
C ALA A 2 23.33 -10.89 10.51
N THR A 3 22.30 -11.73 10.59
CA THR A 3 21.02 -11.47 9.91
C THR A 3 20.12 -10.41 10.58
N THR A 4 20.37 -10.06 11.85
CA THR A 4 19.51 -9.18 12.65
C THR A 4 20.05 -7.76 12.81
N GLN A 5 21.25 -7.49 12.28
CA GLN A 5 21.85 -6.17 12.32
C GLN A 5 21.56 -5.43 11.01
N ALA A 6 21.28 -4.13 11.09
CA ALA A 6 21.19 -3.28 9.90
C ALA A 6 22.59 -2.78 9.53
N ALA A 7 22.93 -2.78 8.24
CA ALA A 7 24.21 -2.25 7.76
C ALA A 7 24.21 -0.71 7.77
N VAL A 8 23.04 -0.11 7.54
CA VAL A 8 22.79 1.33 7.60
C VAL A 8 21.63 1.60 8.54
N GLU A 9 21.73 2.64 9.34
CA GLU A 9 20.69 3.01 10.31
C GLU A 9 19.33 3.20 9.61
N ASN A 10 18.26 2.64 10.18
CA ASN A 10 16.89 2.72 9.66
C ASN A 10 16.70 2.09 8.26
N TRP A 11 17.64 1.28 7.80
CA TRP A 11 17.49 0.39 6.63
C TRP A 11 17.19 -1.05 7.10
N PRO A 12 16.49 -1.85 6.27
CA PRO A 12 16.09 -3.21 6.62
C PRO A 12 17.31 -4.09 6.82
N THR A 13 17.30 -4.91 7.87
CA THR A 13 18.28 -5.98 8.13
C THR A 13 18.30 -7.02 7.01
N LEU A 14 19.38 -7.82 6.93
CA LEU A 14 19.45 -8.92 5.96
C LEU A 14 18.24 -9.88 6.11
N ARG A 15 17.83 -10.17 7.35
CA ARG A 15 16.63 -10.97 7.60
C ARG A 15 15.37 -10.35 6.98
N GLU A 16 15.15 -9.05 7.19
CA GLU A 16 13.97 -8.36 6.63
C GLU A 16 14.01 -8.30 5.10
N ILE A 17 15.19 -8.22 4.48
CA ILE A 17 15.36 -8.31 3.02
C ILE A 17 14.97 -9.71 2.54
N LEU A 18 15.43 -10.77 3.19
CA LEU A 18 15.18 -12.16 2.79
C LEU A 18 13.72 -12.59 3.05
N GLU A 19 13.06 -12.06 4.07
CA GLU A 19 11.66 -12.35 4.38
C GLU A 19 10.68 -11.60 3.44
N ASP A 20 11.08 -10.47 2.85
CA ASP A 20 10.25 -9.75 1.87
C ASP A 20 10.57 -10.16 0.43
N ARG A 21 9.59 -10.77 -0.25
CA ARG A 21 9.75 -11.27 -1.63
C ARG A 21 10.24 -10.23 -2.64
N PHE A 22 9.88 -8.96 -2.46
CA PHE A 22 10.33 -7.91 -3.37
C PHE A 22 11.80 -7.58 -3.13
N PHE A 23 12.18 -7.33 -1.88
CA PHE A 23 13.57 -7.01 -1.54
C PHE A 23 14.51 -8.18 -1.78
N LYS A 24 14.11 -9.41 -1.47
CA LYS A 24 14.84 -10.63 -1.83
C LYS A 24 15.08 -10.71 -3.35
N ARG A 25 14.09 -10.34 -4.17
CA ARG A 25 14.24 -10.31 -5.63
C ARG A 25 15.14 -9.17 -6.11
N LEU A 26 15.11 -7.99 -5.48
CA LEU A 26 16.08 -6.92 -5.77
C LEU A 26 17.50 -7.37 -5.45
N LEU A 27 17.73 -7.98 -4.28
CA LEU A 27 19.02 -8.53 -3.90
C LEU A 27 19.48 -9.58 -4.92
N ARG A 28 18.60 -10.52 -5.33
CA ARG A 28 18.93 -11.48 -6.39
C ARG A 28 19.29 -10.82 -7.73
N CYS A 29 18.62 -9.73 -8.13
CA CYS A 29 18.98 -9.01 -9.36
C CYS A 29 20.38 -8.40 -9.24
N TYR A 30 20.71 -7.83 -8.08
CA TYR A 30 22.04 -7.31 -7.78
C TYR A 30 23.12 -8.41 -7.83
N LEU A 31 22.92 -9.51 -7.11
CA LEU A 31 23.85 -10.64 -7.07
C LEU A 31 24.03 -11.30 -8.45
N ALA A 32 22.96 -11.38 -9.25
CA ALA A 32 23.03 -11.96 -10.58
C ALA A 32 23.84 -11.09 -11.56
N ASP A 33 23.77 -9.76 -11.44
CA ASP A 33 24.58 -8.85 -12.26
C ASP A 33 26.07 -8.98 -11.91
N GLU A 34 26.38 -9.16 -10.63
CA GLU A 34 27.75 -9.42 -10.14
C GLU A 34 28.22 -10.87 -10.35
N ARG A 35 27.32 -11.78 -10.76
CA ARG A 35 27.54 -13.23 -10.87
C ARG A 35 28.03 -13.87 -9.56
N SER A 36 27.46 -13.44 -8.45
CA SER A 36 27.83 -13.89 -7.10
C SER A 36 26.61 -14.37 -6.30
N SER A 37 25.82 -15.29 -6.87
CA SER A 37 24.59 -15.78 -6.21
C SER A 37 24.81 -16.94 -5.22
N GLU A 38 26.01 -17.51 -5.17
CA GLU A 38 26.35 -18.73 -4.43
C GLU A 38 25.97 -18.69 -2.96
N ASN A 39 26.19 -17.57 -2.27
CA ASN A 39 25.85 -17.46 -0.84
C ASN A 39 24.34 -17.52 -0.60
N LEU A 40 23.55 -16.80 -1.41
CA LEU A 40 22.10 -16.77 -1.28
C LEU A 40 21.48 -18.09 -1.75
N ASP A 41 21.99 -18.65 -2.85
CA ASP A 41 21.53 -19.92 -3.41
C ASP A 41 21.78 -21.07 -2.42
N PHE A 42 22.95 -21.09 -1.75
CA PHE A 42 23.23 -22.04 -0.68
C PHE A 42 22.26 -21.90 0.50
N ILE A 43 22.04 -20.69 1.01
CA ILE A 43 21.12 -20.45 2.14
C ILE A 43 19.71 -20.94 1.80
N GLU A 44 19.23 -20.65 0.58
CA GLU A 44 17.91 -21.09 0.12
C GLU A 44 17.82 -22.61 -0.04
N ALA A 45 18.89 -23.26 -0.52
CA ALA A 45 18.95 -24.72 -0.61
C ALA A 45 18.86 -25.37 0.79
N VAL A 46 19.54 -24.78 1.78
CA VAL A 46 19.46 -25.22 3.18
C VAL A 46 18.05 -24.99 3.76
N GLU A 47 17.44 -23.82 3.56
CA GLU A 47 16.06 -23.55 3.99
C GLU A 47 15.05 -24.52 3.34
N MET A 48 15.25 -24.85 2.07
CA MET A 48 14.44 -25.84 1.37
C MET A 48 14.60 -27.22 2.00
N TYR A 49 15.83 -27.66 2.28
CA TYR A 49 16.10 -28.91 2.99
C TYR A 49 15.43 -28.95 4.38
N GLU A 50 15.60 -27.91 5.19
CA GLU A 50 14.99 -27.78 6.53
C GLU A 50 13.46 -27.87 6.47
N SER A 51 12.83 -27.20 5.49
CA SER A 51 11.38 -27.18 5.32
C SER A 51 10.80 -28.53 4.88
N GLN A 52 11.55 -29.29 4.07
CA GLN A 52 11.12 -30.57 3.54
C GLN A 52 11.49 -31.75 4.44
N TYR A 53 12.45 -31.57 5.36
CA TYR A 53 13.06 -32.61 6.19
C TYR A 53 12.07 -33.66 6.74
N LYS A 54 10.96 -33.19 7.34
CA LYS A 54 9.94 -34.05 7.98
C LYS A 54 9.18 -34.94 7.00
N TYR A 55 9.15 -34.57 5.72
CA TYR A 55 8.41 -35.26 4.66
C TYR A 55 9.32 -36.17 3.82
N LEU A 56 10.64 -36.06 3.96
CA LEU A 56 11.62 -36.86 3.24
C LEU A 56 12.01 -38.12 4.02
N THR A 57 12.26 -39.21 3.29
CA THR A 57 12.86 -40.42 3.86
C THR A 57 14.36 -40.18 4.14
N PRO A 58 14.98 -40.92 5.08
CA PRO A 58 16.41 -40.78 5.37
C PRO A 58 17.30 -40.88 4.12
N LYS A 59 16.98 -41.79 3.20
CA LYS A 59 17.68 -41.92 1.92
C LYS A 59 17.64 -40.63 1.09
N ILE A 60 16.46 -40.03 0.93
CA ILE A 60 16.30 -38.79 0.16
C ILE A 60 16.99 -37.61 0.87
N ARG A 61 17.02 -37.60 2.22
CA ARG A 61 17.77 -36.58 2.98
C ARG A 61 19.27 -36.68 2.71
N THR A 62 19.83 -37.88 2.68
CA THR A 62 21.25 -38.09 2.35
C THR A 62 21.56 -37.65 0.91
N GLU A 63 20.68 -37.95 -0.05
CA GLU A 63 20.81 -37.47 -1.44
C GLU A 63 20.78 -35.93 -1.51
N ALA A 64 19.86 -35.28 -0.80
CA ALA A 64 19.77 -33.83 -0.72
C ALA A 64 21.02 -33.20 -0.09
N ILE A 65 21.58 -33.81 0.96
CA ILE A 65 22.82 -33.34 1.60
C ILE A 65 24.00 -33.43 0.65
N ASN A 66 24.17 -34.56 -0.03
CA ASN A 66 25.24 -34.73 -1.01
C ASN A 66 25.11 -33.72 -2.15
N PHE A 67 23.89 -33.51 -2.66
CA PHE A 67 23.63 -32.48 -3.68
C PHE A 67 24.04 -31.07 -3.20
N ILE A 68 23.60 -30.65 -2.01
CA ILE A 68 23.96 -29.33 -1.47
C ILE A 68 25.47 -29.22 -1.24
N LYS A 69 26.12 -30.29 -0.78
CA LYS A 69 27.55 -30.34 -0.54
C LYS A 69 28.36 -30.22 -1.85
N GLU A 70 28.01 -31.01 -2.86
CA GLU A 70 28.67 -31.05 -4.17
C GLU A 70 28.51 -29.74 -4.94
N GLU A 71 27.33 -29.09 -4.82
CA GLU A 71 27.03 -27.84 -5.54
C GLU A 71 27.70 -26.61 -4.89
N TYR A 72 27.85 -26.57 -3.56
CA TYR A 72 28.20 -25.34 -2.82
C TYR A 72 29.39 -25.44 -1.84
N LEU A 73 29.76 -26.61 -1.32
CA LEU A 73 30.72 -26.71 -0.20
C LEU A 73 32.00 -27.46 -0.54
N ASP A 74 31.92 -28.45 -1.43
CA ASP A 74 33.08 -29.23 -1.88
C ASP A 74 34.13 -28.34 -2.55
N HIS A 75 35.40 -28.72 -2.46
CA HIS A 75 36.53 -27.94 -3.00
C HIS A 75 36.48 -27.73 -4.52
N ASN A 76 35.73 -28.56 -5.23
CA ASN A 76 35.54 -28.50 -6.68
C ASN A 76 34.10 -28.15 -7.06
N ALA A 77 33.32 -27.64 -6.11
CA ALA A 77 31.93 -27.26 -6.33
C ALA A 77 31.83 -26.13 -7.36
N GLU A 78 30.87 -26.21 -8.28
CA GLU A 78 30.69 -25.19 -9.33
C GLU A 78 30.35 -23.82 -8.73
N LYS A 79 29.55 -23.81 -7.66
CA LYS A 79 29.12 -22.61 -6.93
C LYS A 79 29.69 -22.60 -5.51
N GLN A 80 30.97 -22.91 -5.40
CA GLN A 80 31.64 -22.98 -4.11
C GLN A 80 31.47 -21.67 -3.31
N VAL A 81 30.88 -21.78 -2.11
CA VAL A 81 30.85 -20.68 -1.14
C VAL A 81 32.28 -20.39 -0.71
N ASN A 82 32.68 -19.10 -0.74
CA ASN A 82 34.04 -18.66 -0.45
C ASN A 82 34.36 -18.67 1.06
N LEU A 83 34.27 -19.84 1.68
CA LEU A 83 34.63 -20.07 3.08
C LEU A 83 36.15 -20.11 3.24
N SER A 84 36.68 -19.45 4.27
CA SER A 84 38.09 -19.58 4.60
C SER A 84 38.43 -21.02 5.01
N TYR A 85 39.67 -21.45 4.78
CA TYR A 85 40.13 -22.81 5.09
C TYR A 85 39.80 -23.24 6.54
N GLN A 86 39.98 -22.33 7.50
CA GLN A 86 39.73 -22.58 8.93
C GLN A 86 38.24 -22.82 9.24
N VAL A 87 37.33 -22.31 8.41
CA VAL A 87 35.88 -22.48 8.55
C VAL A 87 35.41 -23.68 7.72
N GLN A 88 35.92 -23.84 6.50
CA GLN A 88 35.51 -24.89 5.58
C GLN A 88 35.88 -26.30 6.07
N GLN A 89 37.09 -26.50 6.60
CA GLN A 89 37.57 -27.82 7.01
C GLN A 89 36.72 -28.46 8.13
N PRO A 90 36.38 -27.75 9.23
CA PRO A 90 35.47 -28.29 10.24
C PRO A 90 34.08 -28.64 9.68
N ILE A 91 33.53 -27.81 8.79
CA ILE A 91 32.22 -28.03 8.16
C ILE A 91 32.24 -29.31 7.33
N LEU A 92 33.22 -29.44 6.42
CA LEU A 92 33.33 -30.62 5.55
C LEU A 92 33.58 -31.89 6.37
N LYS A 93 34.43 -31.83 7.40
CA LYS A 93 34.66 -32.96 8.30
C LYS A 93 33.37 -33.43 8.97
N LYS A 94 32.57 -32.49 9.51
CA LYS A 94 31.28 -32.80 10.15
C LYS A 94 30.26 -33.38 9.17
N LEU A 95 30.25 -32.89 7.93
CA LEU A 95 29.37 -33.43 6.87
C LEU A 95 29.78 -34.85 6.45
N LEU A 96 31.08 -35.16 6.39
CA LEU A 96 31.58 -36.51 6.12
C LEU A 96 31.26 -37.50 7.25
N GLU A 97 31.20 -37.03 8.48
CA GLU A 97 30.88 -37.83 9.68
C GLU A 97 29.36 -37.99 9.89
N THR A 98 28.52 -37.46 8.99
CA THR A 98 27.06 -37.53 9.14
C THR A 98 26.56 -38.97 8.95
N SER A 99 25.73 -39.43 9.89
CA SER A 99 25.22 -40.81 9.95
C SER A 99 24.20 -41.12 8.84
N SER A 100 23.75 -42.39 8.80
CA SER A 100 22.70 -42.87 7.89
C SER A 100 21.31 -42.25 8.12
N ASP A 101 21.10 -41.53 9.22
CA ASP A 101 19.91 -40.70 9.48
C ASP A 101 20.34 -39.26 9.79
N PRO A 102 20.59 -38.45 8.74
CA PRO A 102 21.11 -37.11 8.90
C PRO A 102 20.10 -36.20 9.60
N GLN A 103 20.58 -35.32 10.46
CA GLN A 103 19.74 -34.39 11.22
C GLN A 103 19.26 -33.21 10.36
N MET A 104 18.18 -32.55 10.80
CA MET A 104 17.60 -31.38 10.12
C MET A 104 18.57 -30.19 10.11
N ASP A 105 19.41 -30.10 11.14
CA ASP A 105 20.26 -28.95 11.43
C ASP A 105 21.72 -29.17 11.01
N VAL A 106 21.97 -30.18 10.17
CA VAL A 106 23.32 -30.58 9.72
C VAL A 106 24.12 -29.43 9.08
N PHE A 107 23.43 -28.48 8.43
CA PHE A 107 24.05 -27.33 7.77
C PHE A 107 24.14 -26.08 8.65
N ASN A 108 23.76 -26.11 9.92
CA ASN A 108 23.70 -24.90 10.77
C ASN A 108 25.00 -24.10 10.82
N ASP A 109 26.14 -24.77 10.91
CA ASP A 109 27.46 -24.11 10.99
C ASP A 109 27.83 -23.46 9.65
N ALA A 110 27.59 -24.18 8.54
CA ALA A 110 27.80 -23.67 7.19
C ALA A 110 26.85 -22.51 6.85
N LYS A 111 25.58 -22.62 7.24
CA LYS A 111 24.56 -21.58 7.09
C LYS A 111 24.96 -20.31 7.82
N LYS A 112 25.38 -20.40 9.08
CA LYS A 112 25.86 -19.22 9.85
C LYS A 112 27.09 -18.56 9.24
N ALA A 113 28.06 -19.36 8.76
CA ALA A 113 29.25 -18.83 8.09
C ALA A 113 28.89 -18.14 6.76
N THR A 114 27.98 -18.72 5.99
CA THR A 114 27.53 -18.16 4.72
C THR A 114 26.65 -16.92 4.91
N GLU A 115 25.79 -16.90 5.95
CA GLU A 115 25.04 -15.71 6.35
C GLU A 115 25.96 -14.54 6.72
N TYR A 116 27.12 -14.83 7.33
CA TYR A 116 28.13 -13.81 7.60
C TYR A 116 28.74 -13.25 6.31
N LEU A 117 29.13 -14.10 5.35
CA LEU A 117 29.65 -13.67 4.05
C LEU A 117 28.61 -12.88 3.24
N LEU A 118 27.37 -13.37 3.18
CA LEU A 118 26.26 -12.68 2.53
C LEU A 118 26.05 -11.30 3.16
N PHE A 119 26.17 -11.18 4.48
CA PHE A 119 26.05 -9.91 5.17
C PHE A 119 27.21 -8.95 4.86
N SER A 120 28.47 -9.39 5.04
CA SER A 120 29.64 -8.53 4.95
C SER A 120 30.00 -8.15 3.51
N GLU A 121 29.97 -9.11 2.59
CA GLU A 121 30.52 -8.93 1.25
C GLU A 121 29.47 -8.53 0.21
N GLN A 122 28.18 -8.70 0.50
CA GLN A 122 27.14 -8.58 -0.53
C GLN A 122 25.99 -7.67 -0.10
N TYR A 123 25.30 -8.02 0.98
CA TYR A 123 24.15 -7.24 1.46
C TYR A 123 24.57 -5.82 1.88
N THR A 124 25.74 -5.64 2.48
CA THR A 124 26.25 -4.31 2.82
C THR A 124 26.41 -3.43 1.58
N TYR A 125 27.02 -3.96 0.51
CA TYR A 125 27.18 -3.24 -0.75
C TYR A 125 25.87 -3.03 -1.49
N PHE A 126 24.96 -4.00 -1.43
CA PHE A 126 23.60 -3.86 -1.95
C PHE A 126 22.87 -2.67 -1.30
N ILE A 127 22.88 -2.57 0.03
CA ILE A 127 22.24 -1.44 0.75
C ILE A 127 22.90 -0.10 0.40
N ASN A 128 24.23 -0.07 0.26
CA ASN A 128 24.95 1.12 -0.20
C ASN A 128 24.55 1.49 -1.65
N LYS A 129 24.37 0.49 -2.52
CA LYS A 129 23.96 0.68 -3.92
C LYS A 129 22.58 1.32 -4.03
N LEU A 130 21.65 0.97 -3.14
CA LEU A 130 20.32 1.59 -3.07
C LEU A 130 20.35 3.06 -2.65
N GLN A 131 21.49 3.54 -2.13
CA GLN A 131 21.73 4.92 -1.64
C GLN A 131 22.73 5.70 -2.49
N GLU A 132 23.20 5.14 -3.60
CA GLU A 132 24.12 5.86 -4.49
C GLU A 132 23.39 6.98 -5.23
N ASN A 133 24.02 8.16 -5.36
CA ASN A 133 23.46 9.31 -6.09
C ASN A 133 23.11 9.00 -7.56
N THR A 134 23.71 7.95 -8.13
CA THR A 134 23.52 7.51 -9.51
C THR A 134 22.45 6.42 -9.65
N ILE A 135 21.81 5.99 -8.56
CA ILE A 135 20.76 4.96 -8.60
C ILE A 135 19.62 5.40 -9.53
N SER A 136 19.07 4.48 -10.31
CA SER A 136 18.00 4.73 -11.31
C SER A 136 18.37 5.63 -12.50
N THR A 137 19.65 6.00 -12.68
CA THR A 137 20.09 6.82 -13.82
C THR A 137 20.70 5.99 -14.95
N THR A 138 21.05 4.74 -14.69
CA THR A 138 21.78 3.90 -15.64
C THR A 138 20.91 2.74 -16.11
N LYS A 139 21.11 2.28 -17.35
CA LYS A 139 20.35 1.14 -17.88
C LYS A 139 20.65 -0.20 -17.18
N LYS A 140 21.61 -0.23 -16.25
CA LYS A 140 22.13 -1.44 -15.57
C LYS A 140 22.02 -1.38 -14.05
N ASP A 141 21.33 -0.40 -13.47
CA ASP A 141 21.12 -0.44 -12.03
C ASP A 141 20.09 -1.51 -11.61
N VAL A 142 20.12 -1.86 -10.31
CA VAL A 142 19.32 -2.95 -9.75
C VAL A 142 17.81 -2.77 -9.95
N TYR A 143 17.30 -1.53 -9.93
CA TYR A 143 15.88 -1.28 -10.18
C TYR A 143 15.52 -1.50 -11.64
N THR A 144 16.38 -1.04 -12.57
CA THR A 144 16.18 -1.25 -13.99
C THR A 144 16.24 -2.74 -14.34
N LEU A 145 17.22 -3.47 -13.79
CA LEU A 145 17.32 -4.93 -13.94
C LEU A 145 16.06 -5.63 -13.44
N TYR A 146 15.53 -5.23 -12.28
CA TYR A 146 14.28 -5.75 -11.74
C TYR A 146 13.07 -5.43 -12.63
N LEU A 147 12.94 -4.19 -13.09
CA LEU A 147 11.82 -3.75 -13.94
C LEU A 147 11.82 -4.44 -15.31
N ASN A 148 12.99 -4.77 -15.86
CA ASN A 148 13.11 -5.51 -17.12
C ASN A 148 12.51 -6.93 -17.03
N GLN A 149 12.38 -7.49 -15.82
CA GLN A 149 11.75 -8.78 -15.57
C GLN A 149 10.25 -8.67 -15.22
N CYS A 150 9.69 -7.46 -15.20
CA CYS A 150 8.31 -7.19 -14.80
C CYS A 150 7.58 -6.48 -15.95
N PRO A 151 6.83 -7.22 -16.80
CA PRO A 151 6.04 -6.58 -17.85
C PRO A 151 4.99 -5.68 -17.22
N MET A 152 5.00 -4.40 -17.58
CA MET A 152 4.02 -3.44 -17.09
C MET A 152 2.72 -3.59 -17.91
N PRO A 153 1.57 -3.84 -17.27
CA PRO A 153 0.30 -3.87 -17.98
C PRO A 153 0.02 -2.49 -18.58
N LYS A 154 -0.61 -2.46 -19.76
CA LYS A 154 -1.06 -1.21 -20.35
C LYS A 154 -2.05 -0.52 -19.40
N PRO A 155 -1.98 0.81 -19.25
CA PRO A 155 -2.95 1.54 -18.44
C PRO A 155 -4.35 1.32 -19.01
N LEU A 156 -5.23 0.72 -18.21
CA LEU A 156 -6.66 0.61 -18.50
C LEU A 156 -7.41 1.67 -17.69
N PRO A 157 -8.50 2.24 -18.21
CA PRO A 157 -9.31 3.20 -17.47
C PRO A 157 -9.78 2.61 -16.14
N LEU A 158 -9.86 3.46 -15.12
CA LEU A 158 -10.28 3.03 -13.79
C LEU A 158 -11.74 2.61 -13.76
N TYR A 159 -12.59 3.24 -14.55
CA TYR A 159 -14.03 3.01 -14.53
C TYR A 159 -14.63 2.95 -15.95
N PRO A 160 -15.84 2.39 -16.11
CA PRO A 160 -16.65 2.62 -17.30
C PRO A 160 -16.81 4.12 -17.58
N GLN A 161 -16.92 4.50 -18.86
CA GLN A 161 -16.81 5.90 -19.29
C GLN A 161 -17.72 6.88 -18.53
N VAL A 162 -18.98 6.51 -18.28
CA VAL A 162 -19.94 7.37 -17.56
C VAL A 162 -19.46 7.66 -16.13
N LEU A 163 -19.03 6.62 -15.40
CA LEU A 163 -18.50 6.80 -14.05
C LEU A 163 -17.16 7.53 -14.06
N GLN A 164 -16.29 7.24 -15.03
CA GLN A 164 -15.01 7.94 -15.20
C GLN A 164 -15.22 9.45 -15.35
N ASN A 165 -16.17 9.87 -16.19
CA ASN A 165 -16.52 11.28 -16.38
C ASN A 165 -17.02 11.95 -15.09
N ILE A 166 -17.82 11.23 -14.29
CA ILE A 166 -18.31 11.71 -12.98
C ILE A 166 -17.12 11.90 -12.03
N ILE A 167 -16.29 10.87 -11.85
CA ILE A 167 -15.13 10.91 -10.94
C ILE A 167 -14.12 11.98 -11.35
N ASP A 168 -13.81 12.12 -12.65
CA ASP A 168 -12.88 13.14 -13.12
C ASP A 168 -13.40 14.57 -12.92
N THR A 169 -14.73 14.76 -12.92
CA THR A 169 -15.34 16.04 -12.56
C THR A 169 -15.10 16.37 -11.09
N GLU A 170 -15.29 15.41 -10.19
CA GLU A 170 -15.07 15.59 -8.75
C GLU A 170 -13.58 15.76 -8.39
N ARG A 171 -12.68 15.03 -9.07
CA ARG A 171 -11.23 15.21 -8.88
C ARG A 171 -10.77 16.62 -9.22
N LYS A 172 -11.31 17.22 -10.30
CA LYS A 172 -11.01 18.61 -10.69
C LYS A 172 -11.47 19.61 -9.63
N THR A 173 -12.61 19.38 -8.99
CA THR A 173 -13.08 20.25 -7.90
C THR A 173 -12.19 20.15 -6.66
N ASP A 174 -11.73 18.95 -6.28
CA ASP A 174 -10.80 18.75 -5.16
C ASP A 174 -9.47 19.51 -5.37
N THR A 175 -8.90 19.44 -6.57
CA THR A 175 -7.60 20.09 -6.89
C THR A 175 -7.63 21.61 -6.82
N THR A 176 -8.80 22.25 -6.78
CA THR A 176 -8.89 23.71 -6.58
C THR A 176 -8.71 24.14 -5.12
N VAL A 177 -8.75 23.20 -4.18
CA VAL A 177 -8.62 23.42 -2.73
C VAL A 177 -7.21 23.10 -2.23
N GLU A 178 -6.46 22.25 -2.93
CA GLU A 178 -5.03 22.03 -2.66
C GLU A 178 -4.22 23.25 -3.13
N GLU A 179 -3.28 23.73 -2.30
CA GLU A 179 -2.43 24.88 -2.61
C GLU A 179 -1.73 24.67 -3.95
N LYS A 180 -1.89 25.61 -4.89
CA LYS A 180 -1.19 25.54 -6.17
C LYS A 180 0.31 25.60 -5.91
N VAL A 181 1.00 24.50 -6.19
CA VAL A 181 2.47 24.48 -6.23
C VAL A 181 2.90 25.37 -7.41
N GLY A 182 3.59 26.46 -7.10
CA GLY A 182 4.06 27.42 -8.08
C GLY A 182 4.66 28.65 -7.42
N GLY A 183 5.61 29.31 -8.10
CA GLY A 183 6.25 30.52 -7.60
C GLY A 183 7.77 30.49 -7.75
N SER A 184 8.45 31.34 -6.99
CA SER A 184 9.93 31.33 -6.93
C SER A 184 10.44 30.05 -6.25
N THR A 185 11.68 29.66 -6.52
CA THR A 185 12.34 28.50 -5.89
C THR A 185 12.24 28.52 -4.36
N LYS A 186 12.33 29.71 -3.76
CA LYS A 186 12.18 29.88 -2.30
C LYS A 186 10.75 29.57 -1.82
N ALA A 187 9.75 30.07 -2.54
CA ALA A 187 8.34 29.77 -2.21
C ALA A 187 8.03 28.28 -2.39
N LEU A 188 8.56 27.65 -3.44
CA LEU A 188 8.43 26.21 -3.67
C LEU A 188 9.07 25.39 -2.54
N LEU A 189 10.25 25.80 -2.06
CA LEU A 189 10.92 25.16 -0.93
C LEU A 189 10.10 25.29 0.36
N ASP A 190 9.55 26.47 0.64
CA ASP A 190 8.69 26.69 1.80
C ASP A 190 7.42 25.81 1.74
N SER A 191 6.79 25.71 0.56
CA SER A 191 5.65 24.81 0.34
C SER A 191 6.03 23.34 0.50
N LEU A 192 7.18 22.90 0.01
CA LEU A 192 7.64 21.51 0.17
C LEU A 192 7.89 21.17 1.64
N ILE A 193 8.56 22.06 2.40
CA ILE A 193 8.78 21.86 3.84
C ILE A 193 7.45 21.78 4.58
N GLN A 194 6.51 22.68 4.28
CA GLN A 194 5.20 22.69 4.93
C GLN A 194 4.39 21.43 4.63
N ASP A 195 4.40 20.98 3.37
CA ASP A 195 3.76 19.74 2.93
C ASP A 195 4.40 18.51 3.62
N GLU A 196 5.72 18.47 3.69
CA GLU A 196 6.48 17.41 4.38
C GLU A 196 6.12 17.34 5.87
N MET A 197 6.06 18.48 6.56
CA MET A 197 5.68 18.55 7.97
C MET A 197 4.23 18.14 8.21
N SER A 198 3.31 18.50 7.31
CA SER A 198 1.92 18.05 7.33
C SER A 198 1.82 16.52 7.17
N TYR A 199 2.60 15.96 6.24
CA TYR A 199 2.65 14.53 5.99
C TYR A 199 3.27 13.75 7.16
N ILE A 200 4.37 14.24 7.75
CA ILE A 200 4.97 13.73 8.99
C ILE A 200 3.92 13.71 10.11
N GLY A 201 3.17 14.80 10.29
CA GLY A 201 2.08 14.87 11.27
C GLY A 201 0.98 13.83 11.02
N THR A 202 0.73 13.46 9.75
CA THR A 202 -0.21 12.40 9.37
C THR A 202 0.30 11.02 9.76
N ILE A 203 1.55 10.68 9.41
CA ILE A 203 2.17 9.40 9.79
C ILE A 203 2.26 9.29 11.32
N ASN A 204 2.70 10.35 12.00
CA ASN A 204 2.86 10.35 13.44
C ASN A 204 1.53 10.07 14.17
N SER A 205 0.41 10.66 13.72
CA SER A 205 -0.90 10.34 14.31
C SER A 205 -1.33 8.89 14.09
N LEU A 206 -0.93 8.24 12.98
CA LEU A 206 -1.16 6.80 12.80
C LEU A 206 -0.31 5.96 13.76
N CYS A 207 0.96 6.35 13.97
CA CYS A 207 1.85 5.72 14.95
C CYS A 207 1.28 5.84 16.38
N GLU A 208 0.80 7.02 16.78
CA GLU A 208 0.14 7.23 18.08
C GLU A 208 -1.12 6.38 18.24
N LEU A 209 -1.92 6.23 17.19
CA LEU A 209 -3.10 5.36 17.20
C LEU A 209 -2.69 3.88 17.41
N LYS A 210 -1.63 3.43 16.74
CA LYS A 210 -1.06 2.08 16.91
C LYS A 210 -0.75 1.80 18.37
N GLU A 211 -0.03 2.70 19.02
CA GLU A 211 0.39 2.56 20.42
C GLU A 211 -0.84 2.54 21.34
N LYS A 212 -1.82 3.43 21.12
CA LYS A 212 -3.08 3.41 21.88
C LYS A 212 -3.82 2.08 21.77
N LEU A 213 -3.91 1.51 20.56
CA LEU A 213 -4.55 0.21 20.33
C LEU A 213 -3.81 -0.94 21.04
N LEU A 214 -2.48 -0.90 21.06
CA LEU A 214 -1.63 -1.88 21.75
C LEU A 214 -1.75 -1.76 23.27
N THR A 215 -1.62 -0.55 23.83
CA THR A 215 -1.71 -0.30 25.27
C THR A 215 -3.08 -0.68 25.82
N LYS A 216 -4.15 -0.40 25.08
CA LYS A 216 -5.52 -0.80 25.44
C LYS A 216 -5.83 -2.27 25.13
N LYS A 217 -4.85 -3.06 24.67
CA LYS A 217 -5.00 -4.48 24.29
C LYS A 217 -6.11 -4.73 23.27
N MET A 218 -6.43 -3.73 22.44
CA MET A 218 -7.42 -3.84 21.36
C MET A 218 -6.86 -4.65 20.18
N ILE A 219 -5.53 -4.67 20.01
CA ILE A 219 -4.83 -5.47 19.00
C ILE A 219 -3.57 -6.12 19.58
N THR A 220 -3.13 -7.22 18.97
CA THR A 220 -1.82 -7.83 19.27
C THR A 220 -0.69 -7.13 18.49
N LYS A 221 0.56 -7.31 18.94
CA LYS A 221 1.75 -6.80 18.23
C LYS A 221 1.83 -7.30 16.79
N GLU A 222 1.54 -8.57 16.57
CA GLU A 222 1.50 -9.18 15.23
C GLU A 222 0.48 -8.50 14.32
N ARG A 223 -0.75 -8.30 14.81
CA ARG A 223 -1.82 -7.63 14.04
C ARG A 223 -1.53 -6.14 13.82
N ALA A 224 -0.90 -5.46 14.76
CA ALA A 224 -0.42 -4.10 14.56
C ALA A 224 0.60 -4.01 13.40
N GLY A 225 1.44 -5.05 13.25
CA GLY A 225 2.33 -5.21 12.10
C GLY A 225 1.60 -5.46 10.77
N LEU A 226 0.36 -5.94 10.78
CA LEU A 226 -0.46 -6.04 9.55
C LEU A 226 -1.09 -4.70 9.14
N LEU A 227 -1.25 -3.76 10.07
CA LEU A 227 -1.91 -2.48 9.85
C LEU A 227 -0.94 -1.37 9.46
N LEU A 228 0.13 -1.23 10.25
CA LEU A 228 1.01 -0.05 10.27
C LEU A 228 2.48 -0.48 10.26
N ASP A 229 2.77 -1.53 9.50
CA ASP A 229 4.14 -2.07 9.33
C ASP A 229 5.09 -0.96 8.87
N HIS A 230 6.26 -0.87 9.49
CA HIS A 230 7.35 0.01 9.07
C HIS A 230 7.05 1.53 9.00
N LEU A 231 5.83 2.00 9.32
CA LEU A 231 5.51 3.43 9.38
C LEU A 231 6.41 4.22 10.34
N PRO A 232 6.80 3.72 11.53
CA PRO A 232 7.74 4.42 12.40
C PRO A 232 9.12 4.63 11.73
N VAL A 233 9.58 3.68 10.93
CA VAL A 233 10.86 3.80 10.20
C VAL A 233 10.74 4.86 9.09
N LEU A 234 9.65 4.85 8.34
CA LEU A 234 9.38 5.89 7.34
C LEU A 234 9.28 7.28 8.00
N LEU A 235 8.63 7.39 9.16
CA LEU A 235 8.53 8.64 9.91
C LEU A 235 9.92 9.25 10.20
N LEU A 236 10.88 8.42 10.65
CA LEU A 236 12.25 8.86 10.93
C LEU A 236 12.95 9.38 9.66
N HIS A 237 12.80 8.69 8.53
CA HIS A 237 13.38 9.16 7.26
C HIS A 237 12.75 10.47 6.79
N HIS A 238 11.44 10.62 6.88
CA HIS A 238 10.76 11.88 6.57
C HIS A 238 11.20 13.03 7.48
N GLN A 239 11.36 12.78 8.79
CA GLN A 239 11.90 13.76 9.74
C GLN A 239 13.33 14.18 9.39
N LYS A 240 14.19 13.22 9.02
CA LYS A 240 15.56 13.50 8.56
C LYS A 240 15.55 14.33 7.28
N PHE A 241 14.67 14.01 6.33
CA PHE A 241 14.52 14.75 5.09
C PHE A 241 14.02 16.19 5.33
N ALA A 242 12.99 16.38 6.16
CA ALA A 242 12.52 17.71 6.55
C ALA A 242 13.63 18.54 7.21
N GLY A 243 14.44 17.94 8.09
CA GLY A 243 15.59 18.59 8.69
C GLY A 243 16.63 19.06 7.66
N ALA A 244 16.94 18.23 6.66
CA ALA A 244 17.85 18.58 5.57
C ALA A 244 17.31 19.73 4.70
N LEU A 245 16.00 19.75 4.43
CA LEU A 245 15.35 20.85 3.72
C LEU A 245 15.43 22.17 4.51
N GLU A 246 15.21 22.13 5.83
CA GLU A 246 15.31 23.32 6.69
C GLU A 246 16.74 23.85 6.79
N GLU A 247 17.74 22.96 6.86
CA GLU A 247 19.15 23.32 6.86
C GLU A 247 19.53 24.01 5.55
N TYR A 248 19.14 23.43 4.41
CA TYR A 248 19.34 24.05 3.10
C TYR A 248 18.69 25.43 3.01
N LYS A 249 17.46 25.59 3.54
CA LYS A 249 16.75 26.88 3.59
C LYS A 249 17.50 27.94 4.39
N LYS A 250 18.17 27.57 5.50
CA LYS A 250 18.91 28.50 6.37
C LYS A 250 20.25 28.90 5.76
N ASP A 251 21.01 27.92 5.29
CA ASP A 251 22.41 28.15 4.92
C ASP A 251 22.58 28.45 3.44
N GLY A 252 21.64 28.02 2.58
CA GLY A 252 21.71 28.18 1.13
C GLY A 252 22.96 27.55 0.49
N LYS A 253 23.70 26.73 1.25
CA LYS A 253 24.93 26.08 0.82
C LYS A 253 24.61 24.72 0.23
N GLY A 254 25.14 24.46 -0.95
CA GLY A 254 24.97 23.21 -1.67
C GLY A 254 23.95 23.30 -2.81
N ASP A 255 23.75 22.17 -3.45
CA ASP A 255 22.85 21.98 -4.59
C ASP A 255 21.53 21.41 -4.07
N PHE A 256 20.40 22.06 -4.39
CA PHE A 256 19.09 21.63 -3.88
C PHE A 256 18.72 20.25 -4.45
N GLY A 257 19.03 20.01 -5.72
CA GLY A 257 18.90 18.70 -6.36
C GLY A 257 19.62 17.60 -5.58
N SER A 258 20.83 17.85 -5.09
CA SER A 258 21.56 16.89 -4.23
C SER A 258 20.86 16.59 -2.90
N VAL A 259 20.20 17.58 -2.28
CA VAL A 259 19.42 17.39 -1.05
C VAL A 259 18.22 16.47 -1.33
N LEU A 260 17.54 16.68 -2.46
CA LEU A 260 16.44 15.81 -2.87
C LEU A 260 16.91 14.40 -3.24
N ASN A 261 18.02 14.26 -3.98
CA ASN A 261 18.56 12.97 -4.42
C ASN A 261 18.87 12.09 -3.20
N THR A 262 19.75 12.56 -2.32
CA THR A 262 20.13 11.83 -1.10
C THR A 262 18.99 11.67 -0.10
N GLY A 263 18.11 12.68 -0.02
CA GLY A 263 16.99 12.71 0.92
C GLY A 263 15.87 11.73 0.59
N LEU A 264 15.79 11.21 -0.64
CA LEU A 264 14.64 10.43 -1.13
C LEU A 264 14.97 8.96 -1.48
N HIS A 265 16.21 8.49 -1.27
CA HIS A 265 16.56 7.09 -1.55
C HIS A 265 15.74 6.08 -0.73
N PHE A 266 15.30 6.46 0.46
CA PHE A 266 14.50 5.61 1.34
C PHE A 266 13.10 5.30 0.78
N LEU A 267 12.65 5.96 -0.29
CA LEU A 267 11.31 5.76 -0.86
C LEU A 267 11.04 4.30 -1.28
N VAL A 268 12.08 3.52 -1.61
CA VAL A 268 11.93 2.08 -1.85
C VAL A 268 11.41 1.32 -0.61
N LEU A 269 11.71 1.80 0.59
CA LEU A 269 11.30 1.19 1.86
C LEU A 269 9.79 1.30 2.11
N TYR A 270 9.08 2.14 1.35
CA TYR A 270 7.60 2.16 1.34
C TYR A 270 7.02 0.77 1.07
N ARG A 271 7.75 -0.11 0.37
CA ARG A 271 7.38 -1.50 0.15
C ARG A 271 6.88 -2.20 1.42
N TYR A 272 7.57 -2.03 2.55
CA TYR A 272 7.23 -2.74 3.79
C TYR A 272 5.85 -2.34 4.33
N TYR A 273 5.46 -1.08 4.14
CA TYR A 273 4.10 -0.61 4.45
C TYR A 273 3.11 -0.97 3.34
N LEU A 274 3.43 -0.64 2.09
CA LEU A 274 2.52 -0.74 0.94
C LEU A 274 2.14 -2.18 0.61
N ARG A 275 2.93 -3.20 0.98
CA ARG A 275 2.53 -4.61 0.88
C ARG A 275 1.27 -4.96 1.68
N ARG A 276 0.90 -4.12 2.66
CA ARG A 276 -0.32 -4.24 3.46
C ARG A 276 -1.49 -3.43 2.90
N VAL A 277 -1.24 -2.49 1.99
CA VAL A 277 -2.28 -1.63 1.39
C VAL A 277 -2.92 -2.35 0.19
N PRO A 278 -4.27 -2.37 0.06
CA PRO A 278 -5.28 -1.75 0.92
C PRO A 278 -5.89 -2.72 1.96
N LYS A 279 -5.26 -3.88 2.24
CA LYS A 279 -5.79 -4.84 3.22
C LYS A 279 -5.88 -4.24 4.63
N ASN A 280 -4.96 -3.33 4.98
CA ASN A 280 -4.96 -2.60 6.24
C ASN A 280 -6.29 -1.87 6.53
N ILE A 281 -6.98 -1.34 5.52
CA ILE A 281 -8.29 -0.70 5.68
C ILE A 281 -9.34 -1.69 6.17
N SER A 282 -9.41 -2.87 5.54
CA SER A 282 -10.34 -3.94 5.95
C SER A 282 -10.05 -4.44 7.36
N VAL A 283 -8.77 -4.64 7.69
CA VAL A 283 -8.35 -5.03 9.05
C VAL A 283 -8.75 -3.95 10.06
N MET A 284 -8.57 -2.66 9.74
CA MET A 284 -8.97 -1.55 10.61
C MET A 284 -10.48 -1.53 10.84
N CYS A 285 -11.29 -1.74 9.80
CA CYS A 285 -12.75 -1.78 9.92
C CYS A 285 -13.24 -2.99 10.72
N LYS A 286 -12.58 -4.15 10.61
CA LYS A 286 -12.91 -5.35 11.38
C LYS A 286 -12.70 -5.16 12.89
N LEU A 287 -11.81 -4.25 13.32
CA LEU A 287 -11.58 -4.00 14.76
C LEU A 287 -12.84 -3.52 15.50
N VAL A 288 -13.85 -3.07 14.76
CA VAL A 288 -15.15 -2.62 15.28
C VAL A 288 -16.01 -3.80 15.73
N THR A 289 -15.94 -4.95 15.07
CA THR A 289 -16.72 -6.14 15.40
C THR A 289 -15.95 -6.96 16.44
N SER A 290 -16.41 -6.94 17.70
CA SER A 290 -15.79 -7.60 18.87
C SER A 290 -15.51 -9.09 18.66
N ASP A 291 -16.35 -9.76 17.87
CA ASP A 291 -16.45 -11.22 17.87
C ASP A 291 -15.32 -11.91 17.09
N GLU A 292 -14.75 -11.28 16.05
CA GLU A 292 -13.61 -11.86 15.30
C GLU A 292 -12.30 -11.86 16.12
N PHE A 293 -12.25 -11.09 17.22
CA PHE A 293 -10.99 -10.82 17.92
C PHE A 293 -10.95 -11.27 19.38
N GLY A 294 -11.98 -11.97 19.86
CA GLY A 294 -12.01 -12.56 21.21
C GLY A 294 -11.97 -11.54 22.34
N ASN A 295 -12.19 -10.28 22.01
CA ASN A 295 -12.22 -9.16 22.92
C ASN A 295 -13.69 -8.99 23.33
N GLY A 296 -14.02 -9.23 24.61
CA GLY A 296 -15.37 -9.01 25.12
C GLY A 296 -15.89 -7.59 24.78
N ALA A 297 -17.20 -7.38 24.86
CA ALA A 297 -17.85 -6.12 24.47
C ALA A 297 -17.21 -4.85 25.07
N GLU A 298 -16.55 -4.96 26.24
CA GLU A 298 -15.80 -3.89 26.91
C GLU A 298 -14.55 -3.39 26.14
N ASN A 299 -14.07 -4.16 25.15
CA ASN A 299 -12.86 -3.88 24.37
C ASN A 299 -13.13 -3.49 22.91
N SER A 300 -14.35 -3.05 22.57
CA SER A 300 -14.65 -2.56 21.22
C SER A 300 -13.74 -1.37 20.88
N ALA A 301 -13.07 -1.44 19.73
CA ALA A 301 -12.22 -0.34 19.25
C ALA A 301 -13.05 0.81 18.66
N LEU A 302 -14.36 0.63 18.44
CA LEU A 302 -15.19 1.59 17.71
C LEU A 302 -15.16 3.01 18.30
N PRO A 303 -15.38 3.23 19.61
CA PRO A 303 -15.38 4.59 20.16
C PRO A 303 -14.03 5.28 19.94
N LEU A 304 -12.93 4.56 20.18
CA LEU A 304 -11.58 5.10 19.98
C LEU A 304 -11.31 5.46 18.51
N LEU A 305 -11.72 4.60 17.58
CA LEU A 305 -11.48 4.80 16.15
C LEU A 305 -12.37 5.91 15.57
N ASP A 306 -13.63 6.01 16.01
CA ASP A 306 -14.56 7.03 15.55
C ASP A 306 -14.18 8.42 16.09
N ASP A 307 -13.78 8.52 17.37
CA ASP A 307 -13.24 9.76 17.95
C ASP A 307 -11.96 10.20 17.23
N PHE A 308 -11.05 9.26 16.95
CA PHE A 308 -9.83 9.53 16.20
C PHE A 308 -10.16 10.02 14.77
N ASP A 309 -11.03 9.32 14.03
CA ASP A 309 -11.46 9.72 12.68
C ASP A 309 -12.05 11.13 12.69
N LYS A 310 -12.91 11.45 13.65
CA LYS A 310 -13.51 12.77 13.82
C LYS A 310 -12.45 13.84 14.09
N GLN A 311 -11.51 13.58 14.99
CA GLN A 311 -10.40 14.50 15.27
C GLN A 311 -9.56 14.77 14.02
N GLN A 312 -9.18 13.74 13.26
CA GLN A 312 -8.36 13.90 12.05
C GLN A 312 -9.12 14.62 10.93
N LYS A 313 -10.43 14.38 10.77
CA LYS A 313 -11.25 15.13 9.81
C LYS A 313 -11.38 16.61 10.16
N MET A 314 -11.50 16.96 11.44
CA MET A 314 -11.57 18.37 11.88
C MET A 314 -10.23 19.08 11.70
N SER A 315 -9.13 18.43 12.09
CA SER A 315 -7.80 19.04 12.14
C SER A 315 -7.07 19.04 10.80
N LYS A 316 -7.14 17.94 10.05
CA LYS A 316 -6.36 17.71 8.82
C LYS A 316 -7.23 17.56 7.57
N LYS A 317 -8.56 17.63 7.71
CA LYS A 317 -9.50 17.32 6.61
C LYS A 317 -9.25 15.93 6.00
N MET A 318 -8.81 14.97 6.81
CA MET A 318 -8.53 13.60 6.40
C MET A 318 -9.22 12.60 7.32
N SER A 319 -9.88 11.60 6.74
CA SER A 319 -10.41 10.47 7.50
C SER A 319 -9.31 9.45 7.81
N LEU A 320 -9.48 8.67 8.89
CA LEU A 320 -8.54 7.61 9.28
C LEU A 320 -8.24 6.66 8.11
N LEU A 321 -9.27 6.20 7.40
CA LEU A 321 -9.11 5.29 6.27
C LEU A 321 -8.34 5.94 5.10
N TYR A 322 -8.52 7.25 4.89
CA TYR A 322 -7.81 7.99 3.87
C TYR A 322 -6.33 8.19 4.22
N MET A 323 -6.03 8.42 5.50
CA MET A 323 -4.64 8.50 6.00
C MET A 323 -3.86 7.21 5.74
N LEU A 324 -4.51 6.04 5.85
CA LEU A 324 -3.90 4.74 5.53
C LEU A 324 -3.53 4.54 4.05
N LEU A 325 -4.03 5.40 3.15
CA LEU A 325 -3.67 5.38 1.73
C LEU A 325 -2.64 6.42 1.35
N GLN A 326 -2.45 7.47 2.16
CA GLN A 326 -1.56 8.59 1.81
C GLN A 326 -0.16 8.15 1.41
N PRO A 327 0.48 7.19 2.09
CA PRO A 327 1.82 6.75 1.69
C PRO A 327 1.90 6.22 0.25
N PHE A 328 0.83 5.63 -0.29
CA PHE A 328 0.82 5.14 -1.66
C PHE A 328 0.96 6.27 -2.71
N PHE A 329 0.44 7.46 -2.40
CA PHE A 329 0.43 8.59 -3.33
C PHE A 329 1.58 9.58 -3.10
N ARG A 330 2.44 9.35 -2.09
CA ARG A 330 3.47 10.33 -1.68
C ARG A 330 4.46 10.68 -2.78
N ILE A 331 4.89 9.70 -3.57
CA ILE A 331 5.85 9.92 -4.66
C ILE A 331 5.30 10.86 -5.74
N ARG A 332 4.00 10.82 -6.02
CA ARG A 332 3.37 11.75 -6.98
C ARG A 332 3.49 13.19 -6.52
N LYS A 333 3.38 13.44 -5.22
CA LYS A 333 3.60 14.78 -4.65
C LYS A 333 5.05 15.25 -4.84
N TYR A 334 6.04 14.39 -4.62
CA TYR A 334 7.43 14.75 -4.93
C TYR A 334 7.66 15.00 -6.42
N GLN A 335 7.03 14.21 -7.31
CA GLN A 335 7.11 14.46 -8.75
C GLN A 335 6.51 15.84 -9.12
N GLU A 336 5.35 16.19 -8.56
CA GLU A 336 4.73 17.51 -8.74
C GLU A 336 5.70 18.65 -8.34
N PHE A 337 6.31 18.56 -7.15
CA PHE A 337 7.29 19.55 -6.70
C PHE A 337 8.53 19.61 -7.60
N VAL A 338 9.11 18.46 -7.95
CA VAL A 338 10.33 18.40 -8.79
C VAL A 338 10.09 19.01 -10.17
N GLU A 339 8.93 18.77 -10.79
CA GLU A 339 8.58 19.39 -12.06
C GLU A 339 8.49 20.93 -11.95
N GLU A 340 7.91 21.46 -10.87
CA GLU A 340 7.87 22.92 -10.64
C GLU A 340 9.26 23.50 -10.34
N PHE A 341 10.12 22.78 -9.62
CA PHE A 341 11.51 23.19 -9.41
C PHE A 341 12.31 23.19 -10.71
N ILE A 342 12.16 22.18 -11.57
CA ILE A 342 12.80 22.12 -12.89
C ILE A 342 12.36 23.32 -13.75
N LYS A 343 11.07 23.66 -13.74
CA LYS A 343 10.56 24.84 -14.47
C LYS A 343 11.14 26.15 -13.96
N ALA A 344 11.39 26.25 -12.65
CA ALA A 344 11.95 27.44 -12.01
C ALA A 344 13.49 27.52 -12.10
N ALA A 345 14.18 26.41 -12.36
CA ALA A 345 15.62 26.34 -12.41
C ALA A 345 16.22 27.06 -13.63
N LYS A 346 17.42 27.61 -13.47
CA LYS A 346 18.17 28.21 -14.60
C LYS A 346 18.62 27.11 -15.56
N LYS A 347 18.47 27.35 -16.86
CA LYS A 347 18.99 26.46 -17.90
C LYS A 347 20.50 26.23 -17.68
N GLU A 348 20.94 24.99 -17.82
CA GLU A 348 22.35 24.55 -17.71
C GLU A 348 22.99 24.66 -16.30
N SER A 349 22.21 24.88 -15.23
CA SER A 349 22.75 24.79 -13.86
C SER A 349 23.11 23.35 -13.46
N SER A 350 24.04 23.19 -12.50
CA SER A 350 24.29 21.89 -11.85
C SER A 350 23.01 21.34 -11.21
N ASP A 351 22.26 22.23 -10.56
CA ASP A 351 21.02 21.94 -9.87
C ASP A 351 19.96 21.35 -10.79
N LEU A 352 19.86 21.85 -12.03
CA LEU A 352 18.96 21.28 -13.04
C LEU A 352 19.33 19.84 -13.38
N LYS A 353 20.62 19.49 -13.47
CA LYS A 353 21.05 18.12 -13.76
C LYS A 353 20.71 17.17 -12.62
N GLU A 354 20.89 17.61 -11.37
CA GLU A 354 20.53 16.81 -10.19
C GLU A 354 19.00 16.68 -10.07
N LEU A 355 18.22 17.73 -10.32
CA LEU A 355 16.75 17.66 -10.34
C LEU A 355 16.24 16.69 -11.42
N GLU A 356 16.90 16.65 -12.58
CA GLU A 356 16.62 15.69 -13.64
C GLU A 356 16.92 14.23 -13.23
N THR A 357 18.01 14.03 -12.49
CA THR A 357 18.32 12.73 -11.85
C THR A 357 17.23 12.32 -10.86
N VAL A 358 16.80 13.24 -9.98
CA VAL A 358 15.72 13.01 -9.02
C VAL A 358 14.41 12.66 -9.75
N ARG A 359 14.09 13.37 -10.83
CA ARG A 359 12.92 13.05 -11.66
C ARG A 359 12.98 11.62 -12.20
N ALA A 360 14.13 11.19 -12.74
CA ALA A 360 14.31 9.83 -13.23
C ALA A 360 14.18 8.77 -12.11
N GLN A 361 14.72 9.05 -10.93
CA GLN A 361 14.58 8.21 -9.73
C GLN A 361 13.11 8.06 -9.30
N LEU A 362 12.37 9.17 -9.18
CA LEU A 362 10.96 9.14 -8.80
C LEU A 362 10.09 8.37 -9.81
N ASN A 363 10.39 8.48 -11.10
CA ASN A 363 9.74 7.68 -12.13
C ASN A 363 10.04 6.18 -11.98
N THR A 364 11.28 5.83 -11.66
CA THR A 364 11.68 4.44 -11.38
C THR A 364 11.00 3.91 -10.12
N TYR A 365 10.96 4.67 -9.03
CA TYR A 365 10.25 4.30 -7.79
C TYR A 365 8.75 4.10 -8.02
N THR A 366 8.12 4.97 -8.81
CA THR A 366 6.72 4.82 -9.21
C THR A 366 6.51 3.48 -9.89
N ARG A 367 7.28 3.17 -10.94
CA ARG A 367 7.17 1.91 -11.67
C ARG A 367 7.43 0.70 -10.78
N VAL A 368 8.42 0.79 -9.90
CA VAL A 368 8.74 -0.25 -8.90
C VAL A 368 7.57 -0.51 -7.96
N ILE A 369 6.91 0.54 -7.45
CA ILE A 369 5.73 0.39 -6.59
C ILE A 369 4.58 -0.26 -7.34
N GLU A 370 4.38 0.09 -8.60
CA GLU A 370 3.32 -0.45 -9.43
C GLU A 370 3.47 -1.95 -9.69
N THR A 371 4.70 -2.52 -9.70
CA THR A 371 4.90 -3.96 -9.93
C THR A 371 4.34 -4.85 -8.84
N TYR A 372 4.24 -4.35 -7.61
CA TYR A 372 3.78 -5.12 -6.45
C TYR A 372 2.50 -4.57 -5.81
N SER A 373 1.99 -3.45 -6.31
CA SER A 373 0.79 -2.80 -5.80
C SER A 373 -0.41 -3.03 -6.71
N LYS A 374 -1.59 -3.13 -6.12
CA LYS A 374 -2.84 -3.20 -6.88
C LYS A 374 -3.31 -1.79 -7.24
N VAL A 375 -2.57 -1.09 -8.10
CA VAL A 375 -2.70 0.35 -8.39
C VAL A 375 -4.16 0.76 -8.62
N GLN A 376 -4.83 0.16 -9.60
CA GLN A 376 -6.22 0.48 -9.93
C GLN A 376 -7.17 0.29 -8.74
N LYS A 377 -6.97 -0.77 -7.96
CA LYS A 377 -7.78 -1.03 -6.75
C LYS A 377 -7.54 0.06 -5.69
N ILE A 378 -6.31 0.51 -5.51
CA ILE A 378 -5.96 1.55 -4.54
C ILE A 378 -6.50 2.90 -5.01
N GLU A 379 -6.41 3.23 -6.30
CA GLU A 379 -6.99 4.45 -6.86
C GLU A 379 -8.51 4.47 -6.73
N ARG A 380 -9.19 3.37 -7.07
CA ARG A 380 -10.65 3.29 -6.89
C ARG A 380 -11.06 3.47 -5.43
N LEU A 381 -10.29 2.90 -4.51
CA LEU A 381 -10.53 3.04 -3.09
C LEU A 381 -10.27 4.47 -2.60
N ASN A 382 -9.25 5.14 -3.14
CA ASN A 382 -8.96 6.54 -2.87
C ASN A 382 -10.14 7.45 -3.26
N ASP A 383 -10.65 7.30 -4.49
CA ASP A 383 -11.82 8.06 -4.96
C ASP A 383 -13.05 7.77 -4.09
N THR A 384 -13.24 6.50 -3.73
CA THR A 384 -14.32 6.08 -2.85
C THR A 384 -14.25 6.77 -1.49
N LEU A 385 -13.08 6.78 -0.84
CA LEU A 385 -12.91 7.36 0.48
C LEU A 385 -13.04 8.89 0.47
N ARG A 386 -12.66 9.55 -0.63
CA ARG A 386 -12.88 11.00 -0.83
C ARG A 386 -14.38 11.32 -0.90
N LEU A 387 -15.13 10.61 -1.73
CA LEU A 387 -16.59 10.79 -1.84
C LEU A 387 -17.32 10.50 -0.52
N LEU A 388 -16.80 9.55 0.26
CA LEU A 388 -17.36 9.20 1.56
C LEU A 388 -16.81 10.01 2.74
N PHE A 389 -16.03 11.08 2.49
CA PHE A 389 -15.48 11.92 3.54
C PHE A 389 -16.52 12.41 4.57
N PRO A 390 -17.74 12.84 4.18
CA PRO A 390 -18.73 13.36 5.12
C PRO A 390 -19.28 12.35 6.14
N PHE A 391 -19.08 11.04 5.93
CA PHE A 391 -19.68 9.99 6.74
C PHE A 391 -18.77 9.54 7.87
N SER A 392 -19.34 9.27 9.04
CA SER A 392 -18.60 8.82 10.23
C SER A 392 -17.85 7.49 9.99
N PHE A 393 -16.84 7.20 10.81
CA PHE A 393 -16.12 5.93 10.70
C PHE A 393 -17.05 4.75 11.02
N ALA A 394 -17.91 4.88 12.03
CA ALA A 394 -18.95 3.90 12.35
C ALA A 394 -19.87 3.56 11.16
N THR A 395 -20.15 4.54 10.31
CA THR A 395 -20.96 4.36 9.09
C THR A 395 -20.17 3.64 8.00
N LYS A 396 -18.93 4.06 7.76
CA LYS A 396 -18.05 3.50 6.72
C LYS A 396 -17.58 2.09 7.05
N SER A 397 -17.29 1.79 8.32
CA SER A 397 -16.69 0.52 8.73
C SER A 397 -17.51 -0.69 8.29
N LYS A 398 -18.84 -0.56 8.27
CA LYS A 398 -19.79 -1.60 7.82
C LYS A 398 -19.59 -2.05 6.38
N ILE A 399 -19.20 -1.13 5.49
CA ILE A 399 -19.03 -1.41 4.05
C ILE A 399 -17.57 -1.67 3.65
N PHE A 400 -16.60 -1.35 4.51
CA PHE A 400 -15.16 -1.55 4.25
C PHE A 400 -14.55 -2.74 5.00
N MET A 401 -15.36 -3.60 5.65
CA MET A 401 -14.85 -4.84 6.25
C MET A 401 -14.19 -5.77 5.22
N ASN A 402 -14.59 -5.65 3.97
CA ASN A 402 -14.05 -6.37 2.81
C ASN A 402 -13.59 -5.39 1.73
N LYS A 403 -13.13 -5.92 0.58
CA LYS A 403 -12.81 -5.09 -0.58
C LYS A 403 -14.05 -4.29 -0.99
N ASN A 404 -13.97 -2.96 -0.92
CA ASN A 404 -15.03 -2.08 -1.38
C ASN A 404 -14.52 -1.01 -2.36
N GLU A 405 -15.23 -0.82 -3.46
CA GLU A 405 -14.97 0.22 -4.47
C GLU A 405 -16.29 0.64 -5.13
N ILE A 406 -16.36 1.89 -5.58
CA ILE A 406 -17.51 2.40 -6.32
C ILE A 406 -17.61 1.74 -7.69
N MET A 407 -18.81 1.33 -8.06
CA MET A 407 -19.15 0.76 -9.36
C MET A 407 -20.17 1.60 -10.14
N GLY A 408 -20.99 2.39 -9.45
CA GLY A 408 -21.95 3.30 -10.06
C GLY A 408 -22.37 4.42 -9.11
N ILE A 409 -22.71 5.58 -9.66
CA ILE A 409 -23.24 6.72 -8.90
C ILE A 409 -24.37 7.34 -9.72
N ALA A 410 -25.49 7.66 -9.08
CA ALA A 410 -26.60 8.37 -9.69
C ALA A 410 -27.19 9.42 -8.73
N ILE A 411 -27.68 10.53 -9.28
CA ILE A 411 -28.60 11.41 -8.54
C ILE A 411 -30.02 10.86 -8.66
N LEU A 412 -30.69 10.72 -7.51
CA LEU A 412 -32.06 10.27 -7.44
C LEU A 412 -33.03 11.45 -7.38
N ASP A 413 -34.14 11.34 -8.10
CA ASP A 413 -35.31 12.21 -7.96
C ASP A 413 -36.38 11.60 -7.03
N LYS A 414 -36.41 10.27 -6.94
CA LYS A 414 -37.34 9.48 -6.11
C LYS A 414 -36.61 8.39 -5.36
N PHE A 415 -37.00 8.16 -4.11
CA PHE A 415 -36.53 7.04 -3.30
C PHE A 415 -37.64 6.58 -2.35
N GLU A 416 -37.91 5.28 -2.31
CA GLU A 416 -38.95 4.72 -1.46
C GLU A 416 -38.59 3.32 -0.95
N ARG A 417 -39.16 2.96 0.20
CA ARG A 417 -39.14 1.60 0.75
C ARG A 417 -40.57 1.08 0.84
N THR A 418 -40.88 0.03 0.11
CA THR A 418 -42.18 -0.65 0.17
C THR A 418 -42.00 -2.08 0.67
N ASP A 419 -43.09 -2.80 0.93
CA ASP A 419 -42.99 -4.25 1.16
C ASP A 419 -42.45 -4.95 -0.10
N ILE A 420 -41.72 -6.05 0.12
CA ILE A 420 -41.01 -6.77 -0.95
C ILE A 420 -41.92 -7.30 -2.08
N THR A 421 -43.22 -7.42 -1.81
CA THR A 421 -44.23 -7.89 -2.78
C THR A 421 -44.89 -6.77 -3.58
N GLN A 422 -44.62 -5.51 -3.24
CA GLN A 422 -45.25 -4.36 -3.89
C GLN A 422 -44.74 -4.17 -5.31
N MET A 423 -45.67 -3.91 -6.24
CA MET A 423 -45.38 -3.74 -7.67
C MET A 423 -45.18 -2.27 -8.09
N SER A 424 -45.47 -1.32 -7.21
CA SER A 424 -45.38 0.11 -7.52
C SER A 424 -44.92 0.94 -6.33
N MET A 425 -44.31 2.09 -6.64
CA MET A 425 -44.05 3.18 -5.70
C MET A 425 -45.32 3.97 -5.39
N SER A 426 -45.36 4.67 -4.25
CA SER A 426 -46.42 5.62 -3.93
C SER A 426 -46.29 6.93 -4.72
N LEU A 427 -47.44 7.57 -4.98
CA LEU A 427 -47.50 8.86 -5.66
C LEU A 427 -47.08 9.98 -4.69
N GLY A 428 -46.03 10.75 -5.01
CA GLY A 428 -45.71 12.02 -4.34
C GLY A 428 -44.36 12.14 -3.64
N ILE A 429 -43.45 11.15 -3.73
CA ILE A 429 -42.16 11.21 -3.03
C ILE A 429 -41.05 11.67 -3.98
N ASN A 430 -40.91 12.99 -4.14
CA ASN A 430 -39.74 13.59 -4.79
C ASN A 430 -38.72 13.98 -3.73
N LYS A 431 -37.59 13.28 -3.66
CA LYS A 431 -36.49 13.58 -2.75
C LYS A 431 -35.17 13.48 -3.49
N LYS A 432 -34.46 14.60 -3.60
CA LYS A 432 -33.11 14.61 -4.17
C LYS A 432 -32.15 13.87 -3.24
N MET A 433 -31.58 12.77 -3.73
CA MET A 433 -30.64 11.93 -2.98
C MET A 433 -29.50 11.49 -3.91
N THR A 434 -28.44 10.92 -3.35
CA THR A 434 -27.38 10.26 -4.12
C THR A 434 -27.46 8.76 -3.89
N LEU A 435 -27.50 8.00 -4.97
CA LEU A 435 -27.29 6.55 -5.00
C LEU A 435 -25.83 6.26 -5.30
N MET A 436 -25.22 5.39 -4.51
CA MET A 436 -23.90 4.81 -4.79
C MET A 436 -24.02 3.29 -4.77
N VAL A 437 -23.62 2.67 -5.87
CA VAL A 437 -23.46 1.23 -5.98
C VAL A 437 -22.00 0.92 -5.75
N MET A 438 -21.70 0.10 -4.74
CA MET A 438 -20.36 -0.29 -4.34
C MET A 438 -20.24 -1.81 -4.31
N THR A 439 -19.03 -2.35 -4.39
CA THR A 439 -18.86 -3.81 -4.43
C THR A 439 -19.38 -4.55 -3.19
N GLN A 440 -19.51 -3.88 -2.04
CA GLN A 440 -20.05 -4.49 -0.80
C GLN A 440 -21.45 -4.01 -0.43
N GLY A 441 -22.06 -3.13 -1.22
CA GLY A 441 -23.44 -2.75 -0.96
C GLY A 441 -23.92 -1.56 -1.76
N VAL A 442 -25.23 -1.33 -1.65
CA VAL A 442 -25.95 -0.19 -2.22
C VAL A 442 -26.21 0.82 -1.12
N VAL A 443 -25.78 2.05 -1.35
CA VAL A 443 -25.86 3.16 -0.40
C VAL A 443 -26.72 4.28 -0.97
N VAL A 444 -27.62 4.81 -0.14
CA VAL A 444 -28.39 6.02 -0.44
C VAL A 444 -28.14 7.06 0.65
N THR A 445 -27.93 8.30 0.23
CA THR A 445 -27.77 9.45 1.14
C THR A 445 -28.58 10.65 0.66
N ASP A 446 -29.06 11.45 1.60
CA ASP A 446 -29.65 12.77 1.37
C ASP A 446 -28.61 13.86 1.05
N LEU A 447 -27.32 13.54 1.18
CA LEU A 447 -26.24 14.41 0.71
C LEU A 447 -26.11 14.31 -0.81
N LEU A 448 -26.01 15.44 -1.47
CA LEU A 448 -25.58 15.51 -2.87
C LEU A 448 -24.06 15.46 -2.90
N LEU A 449 -23.51 14.27 -3.11
CA LEU A 449 -22.07 14.00 -3.05
C LEU A 449 -21.32 14.40 -4.32
N ILE A 450 -22.04 14.54 -5.44
CA ILE A 450 -21.47 14.90 -6.74
C ILE A 450 -22.14 16.18 -7.28
N ARG A 451 -21.43 16.89 -8.17
CA ARG A 451 -21.93 18.03 -8.98
C ARG A 451 -22.38 19.26 -8.21
N LYS A 452 -22.13 19.34 -6.91
CA LYS A 452 -22.28 20.59 -6.14
C LYS A 452 -20.93 21.01 -5.57
N LYS A 453 -20.61 22.30 -5.68
CA LYS A 453 -19.59 23.00 -4.87
C LYS A 453 -20.02 23.11 -3.40
N SER A 454 -20.59 22.07 -2.83
CA SER A 454 -20.88 22.06 -1.40
C SER A 454 -19.59 21.71 -0.69
N GLU A 455 -18.99 22.71 -0.04
CA GLU A 455 -18.15 22.48 1.14
C GLU A 455 -18.99 21.69 2.13
N HIS A 456 -18.96 20.36 2.04
CA HIS A 456 -19.55 19.52 3.07
C HIS A 456 -18.69 19.69 4.32
N LYS A 457 -18.98 20.74 5.10
CA LYS A 457 -18.38 20.98 6.43
C LYS A 457 -18.80 19.91 7.44
N VAL A 458 -19.67 18.99 7.05
CA VAL A 458 -20.17 17.92 7.90
C VAL A 458 -19.31 16.67 7.72
N ILE A 459 -18.90 16.09 8.84
CA ILE A 459 -17.95 14.97 8.91
C ILE A 459 -18.50 13.73 9.63
N ASP A 460 -19.75 13.81 10.09
CA ASP A 460 -20.41 12.88 11.01
C ASP A 460 -21.81 12.49 10.53
N LYS A 461 -21.96 12.27 9.21
CA LYS A 461 -23.22 11.83 8.60
C LYS A 461 -23.34 10.31 8.63
N SER A 462 -24.58 9.83 8.62
CA SER A 462 -24.94 8.42 8.40
C SER A 462 -25.58 8.24 7.03
N PHE A 463 -25.58 7.01 6.53
CA PHE A 463 -26.31 6.68 5.31
C PHE A 463 -27.82 6.70 5.56
N SER A 464 -28.59 7.27 4.63
CA SER A 464 -30.05 7.20 4.69
C SER A 464 -30.54 5.77 4.46
N SER A 465 -29.86 5.03 3.59
CA SER A 465 -30.05 3.60 3.34
C SER A 465 -28.71 2.93 3.09
N VAL A 466 -28.52 1.73 3.63
CA VAL A 466 -27.41 0.84 3.29
C VAL A 466 -27.95 -0.58 3.22
N THR A 467 -27.59 -1.29 2.16
CA THR A 467 -27.95 -2.69 1.95
C THR A 467 -26.69 -3.40 1.48
N LEU A 468 -26.25 -4.42 2.22
CA LEU A 468 -25.06 -5.17 1.82
C LEU A 468 -25.38 -6.03 0.61
N THR A 469 -24.38 -6.28 -0.25
CA THR A 469 -24.59 -7.04 -1.50
C THR A 469 -25.23 -8.40 -1.23
N ASN A 470 -24.83 -9.08 -0.14
CA ASN A 470 -25.34 -10.40 0.21
C ASN A 470 -26.81 -10.40 0.66
N ASP A 471 -27.36 -9.24 1.03
CA ASP A 471 -28.74 -9.11 1.49
C ASP A 471 -29.69 -8.84 0.30
N ILE A 472 -29.13 -8.63 -0.90
CA ILE A 472 -29.89 -8.34 -2.12
C ILE A 472 -30.23 -9.66 -2.82
N ARG A 473 -31.52 -9.97 -2.92
CA ARG A 473 -32.00 -11.17 -3.61
C ARG A 473 -32.05 -10.98 -5.12
N ASP A 474 -32.59 -9.86 -5.56
CA ASP A 474 -32.86 -9.59 -6.97
C ASP A 474 -32.87 -8.08 -7.26
N VAL A 475 -32.65 -7.73 -8.52
CA VAL A 475 -32.69 -6.37 -9.06
C VAL A 475 -33.62 -6.31 -10.27
N GLY A 476 -34.51 -5.32 -10.29
CA GLY A 476 -35.36 -5.06 -11.45
C GLY A 476 -35.28 -3.61 -11.90
N MET A 477 -35.85 -3.33 -13.07
CA MET A 477 -35.90 -1.99 -13.63
C MET A 477 -37.16 -1.71 -14.45
N ASP A 478 -37.52 -0.44 -14.48
CA ASP A 478 -38.55 0.19 -15.28
C ASP A 478 -37.87 1.32 -16.08
N GLU A 479 -37.37 0.93 -17.27
CA GLU A 479 -36.57 1.82 -18.14
C GLU A 479 -37.31 3.11 -18.53
N PRO A 480 -38.59 3.11 -18.94
CA PRO A 480 -39.32 4.33 -19.25
C PRO A 480 -39.28 5.40 -18.16
N ASN A 481 -39.35 4.95 -16.90
CA ASN A 481 -39.34 5.85 -15.74
C ASN A 481 -37.95 6.03 -15.11
N LYS A 482 -36.92 5.35 -15.65
CA LYS A 482 -35.55 5.32 -15.08
C LYS A 482 -35.55 4.90 -13.61
N ILE A 483 -36.43 3.96 -13.25
CA ILE A 483 -36.55 3.42 -11.90
C ILE A 483 -35.87 2.05 -11.87
N LEU A 484 -34.98 1.84 -10.92
CA LEU A 484 -34.51 0.48 -10.57
C LEU A 484 -34.92 0.15 -9.14
N TRP A 485 -35.03 -1.12 -8.82
CA TRP A 485 -35.32 -1.58 -7.45
C TRP A 485 -34.49 -2.79 -7.07
N ILE A 486 -34.29 -2.95 -5.77
CA ILE A 486 -33.68 -4.15 -5.18
C ILE A 486 -34.60 -4.75 -4.12
N ASP A 487 -34.66 -6.07 -4.10
CA ASP A 487 -35.40 -6.85 -3.11
C ASP A 487 -34.48 -7.30 -1.98
N VAL A 488 -34.86 -6.99 -0.73
CA VAL A 488 -34.08 -7.27 0.48
C VAL A 488 -34.91 -8.12 1.43
N PRO A 489 -34.79 -9.46 1.37
CA PRO A 489 -35.63 -10.39 2.13
C PRO A 489 -35.51 -10.22 3.65
N ASP A 490 -34.30 -9.97 4.14
CA ASP A 490 -34.01 -9.92 5.59
C ASP A 490 -34.82 -8.84 6.31
N ILE A 491 -35.08 -7.72 5.63
CA ILE A 491 -35.94 -6.64 6.14
C ILE A 491 -37.34 -6.65 5.52
N LYS A 492 -37.64 -7.62 4.64
CA LYS A 492 -38.89 -7.77 3.89
C LYS A 492 -39.29 -6.51 3.09
N LYS A 493 -38.30 -5.81 2.52
CA LYS A 493 -38.54 -4.57 1.75
C LYS A 493 -38.05 -4.66 0.32
N ARG A 494 -38.72 -3.90 -0.55
CA ARG A 494 -38.25 -3.47 -1.87
C ARG A 494 -37.82 -2.02 -1.77
N LEU A 495 -36.60 -1.73 -2.22
CA LEU A 495 -36.05 -0.37 -2.26
C LEU A 495 -36.08 0.12 -3.70
N TRP A 496 -36.71 1.26 -3.93
CA TRP A 496 -36.88 1.86 -5.25
C TRP A 496 -36.00 3.09 -5.42
N PHE A 497 -35.37 3.23 -6.57
CA PHE A 497 -34.47 4.34 -6.90
C PHE A 497 -34.86 4.91 -8.27
N GLY A 498 -35.48 6.10 -8.28
CA GLY A 498 -35.73 6.86 -9.50
C GLY A 498 -34.53 7.75 -9.82
N CYS A 499 -33.90 7.55 -10.98
CA CYS A 499 -32.70 8.26 -11.39
C CYS A 499 -33.00 9.48 -12.26
N GLU A 500 -32.30 10.59 -12.03
CA GLU A 500 -32.47 11.82 -12.80
C GLU A 500 -32.01 11.64 -14.26
N LYS A 501 -30.85 10.99 -14.47
CA LYS A 501 -30.24 10.79 -15.80
C LYS A 501 -30.25 9.32 -16.24
N GLU A 502 -30.49 9.11 -17.53
CA GLU A 502 -30.56 7.78 -18.15
C GLU A 502 -29.20 7.05 -18.15
N GLU A 503 -28.10 7.75 -18.43
CA GLU A 503 -26.76 7.14 -18.44
C GLU A 503 -26.33 6.63 -17.06
N GLU A 504 -26.67 7.37 -16.00
CA GLU A 504 -26.42 6.98 -14.61
C GLU A 504 -27.31 5.82 -14.15
N PHE A 505 -28.57 5.84 -14.57
CA PHE A 505 -29.51 4.74 -14.35
C PHE A 505 -28.96 3.43 -14.92
N ARG A 506 -28.56 3.42 -16.20
CA ARG A 506 -27.99 2.23 -16.85
C ARG A 506 -26.70 1.78 -16.17
N LEU A 507 -25.81 2.73 -15.86
CA LEU A 507 -24.58 2.46 -15.11
C LEU A 507 -24.85 1.77 -13.76
N CYS A 508 -25.80 2.29 -12.96
CA CYS A 508 -26.13 1.73 -11.66
C CYS A 508 -26.81 0.36 -11.77
N TYR A 509 -27.71 0.17 -12.74
CA TYR A 509 -28.33 -1.13 -13.00
C TYR A 509 -27.29 -2.19 -13.39
N ASP A 510 -26.43 -1.88 -14.36
CA ASP A 510 -25.37 -2.80 -14.81
C ASP A 510 -24.40 -3.14 -13.69
N ALA A 511 -24.06 -2.17 -12.84
CA ALA A 511 -23.22 -2.37 -11.67
C ALA A 511 -23.86 -3.36 -10.66
N ILE A 512 -25.14 -3.19 -10.33
CA ILE A 512 -25.84 -4.11 -9.41
C ILE A 512 -25.97 -5.49 -10.05
N ARG A 513 -26.34 -5.57 -11.33
CA ARG A 513 -26.45 -6.84 -12.05
C ARG A 513 -25.13 -7.60 -12.06
N SER A 514 -24.01 -6.91 -12.30
CA SER A 514 -22.67 -7.50 -12.25
C SER A 514 -22.34 -8.06 -10.86
N LEU A 515 -22.79 -7.40 -9.79
CA LEU A 515 -22.54 -7.84 -8.41
C LEU A 515 -23.36 -9.07 -8.01
N LEU A 516 -24.58 -9.20 -8.52
CA LEU A 516 -25.42 -10.37 -8.24
C LEU A 516 -25.05 -11.59 -9.10
N SER A 517 -24.32 -11.37 -10.20
CA SER A 517 -23.84 -12.43 -11.09
C SER A 517 -22.48 -13.03 -10.71
N SER A 518 -21.76 -12.39 -9.78
CA SER A 518 -20.42 -12.79 -9.31
C SER A 518 -20.48 -13.62 -8.04
#